data_AF-A0A6A4AYT9-F1
#
_entry.id   AF-A0A6A4AYT9-F1
#
_cell.length_a   1.000
_cell.length_b   1.000
_cell.length_c   1.000
_cell.angle_alpha   90.00
_cell.angle_beta   90.00
_cell.angle_gamma   90.00
#
_symmetry.space_group_name_H-M   'P 1'
#
loop_
_entity.id
_entity.type
_entity.pdbx_description
1 polymer ?
#
loop_
_entity_poly.entity_id
_entity_poly.type
_entity_poly.pdbx_seq_one_letter_code
_entity_poly.pdbx_strand_id
1 'polypeptide(L)'
;MGKWMTIDNKRELIRKHAATPAMTQAQLAKWAKKEFRLRDPPARNPISDLLRNAGTIMKEAYGQGKRRKPLKVKAPALKRRLEDWIEKAEQRGLSFAIVQDMEKRAQLSPTSCAKAAMLSTK
;
A
#
# COMPACT_ATOMS: atom_id res chain seq x y z
N MET A 1 9.26 6.53 16.71
CA MET A 1 7.80 6.69 16.55
C MET A 1 7.09 5.38 16.87
N GLY A 2 5.99 5.39 17.62
CA GLY A 2 5.26 4.19 18.01
C GLY A 2 4.53 3.50 16.84
N LYS A 3 4.24 2.20 16.97
CA LYS A 3 3.48 1.42 15.98
C LYS A 3 2.03 1.92 15.93
N TRP A 4 1.55 2.28 14.75
CA TRP A 4 0.19 2.76 14.53
C TRP A 4 -0.74 1.62 14.07
N MET A 5 -2.05 1.79 14.28
CA MET A 5 -3.05 0.88 13.71
C MET A 5 -3.17 1.07 12.19
N THR A 6 -3.08 -0.03 11.47
CA THR A 6 -3.33 -0.12 10.02
C THR A 6 -4.82 -0.15 9.71
N ILE A 7 -5.19 -0.03 8.43
CA ILE A 7 -6.59 -0.19 7.99
C ILE A 7 -7.09 -1.61 8.33
N ASP A 8 -6.26 -2.63 8.16
CA ASP A 8 -6.64 -4.02 8.49
C ASP A 8 -6.89 -4.19 10.00
N ASN A 9 -6.00 -3.66 10.85
CA ASN A 9 -6.18 -3.70 12.31
C ASN A 9 -7.47 -3.00 12.75
N LYS A 10 -7.84 -1.92 12.07
CA LYS A 10 -9.10 -1.21 12.33
C LYS A 10 -10.31 -2.07 11.98
N ARG A 11 -10.29 -2.73 10.82
CA ARG A 11 -11.36 -3.64 10.40
C ARG A 11 -11.48 -4.83 11.36
N GLU A 12 -10.36 -5.37 11.81
CA GLU A 12 -10.35 -6.46 12.79
C GLU A 12 -10.93 -6.02 14.15
N LEU A 13 -10.61 -4.80 14.60
CA LEU A 13 -11.23 -4.24 15.81
C LEU A 13 -12.76 -4.09 15.66
N ILE A 14 -13.23 -3.63 14.49
CA ILE A 14 -14.66 -3.53 14.18
C ILE A 14 -15.32 -4.91 14.22
N ARG A 15 -14.72 -5.93 13.59
CA ARG A 15 -15.21 -7.32 13.63
C ARG A 15 -15.26 -7.85 15.06
N LYS A 16 -14.22 -7.59 15.86
CA LYS A 16 -14.19 -8.00 17.27
C LYS A 16 -15.31 -7.37 18.06
N HIS A 17 -15.57 -6.07 17.87
CA HIS A 17 -16.68 -5.40 18.55
C HIS A 17 -18.05 -5.96 18.12
N ALA A 18 -18.25 -6.23 16.83
CA ALA A 18 -19.48 -6.84 16.33
C ALA A 18 -19.69 -8.27 16.88
N ALA A 19 -18.63 -9.06 17.02
CA ALA A 19 -18.69 -10.41 17.57
C ALA A 19 -18.91 -10.44 19.09
N THR A 20 -18.44 -9.43 19.82
CA THR A 20 -18.57 -9.35 21.29
C THR A 20 -19.03 -7.96 21.73
N PRO A 21 -20.33 -7.62 21.56
CA PRO A 21 -20.84 -6.28 21.87
C PRO A 21 -20.85 -5.96 23.37
N ALA A 22 -20.80 -6.98 24.23
CA ALA A 22 -20.70 -6.82 25.69
C ALA A 22 -19.34 -6.21 26.14
N MET A 23 -18.32 -6.24 25.27
CA MET A 23 -16.99 -5.73 25.59
C MET A 23 -16.97 -4.20 25.57
N THR A 24 -16.55 -3.58 26.67
CA THR A 24 -16.42 -2.12 26.77
C THR A 24 -15.31 -1.59 25.85
N GLN A 25 -15.39 -0.31 25.48
CA GLN A 25 -14.35 0.35 24.66
C GLN A 25 -12.96 0.28 25.31
N ALA A 26 -12.87 0.34 26.64
CA ALA A 26 -11.61 0.22 27.37
C ALA A 26 -11.02 -1.20 27.28
N GLN A 27 -11.87 -2.24 27.35
CA GLN A 27 -11.44 -3.61 27.13
C GLN A 27 -10.99 -3.81 25.67
N LEU A 28 -11.74 -3.29 24.70
CA LEU A 28 -11.37 -3.29 23.28
C LEU A 28 -10.00 -2.63 23.04
N ALA A 29 -9.70 -1.53 23.73
CA ALA A 29 -8.38 -0.89 23.68
C ALA A 29 -7.26 -1.81 24.17
N LYS A 30 -7.47 -2.49 25.31
CA LYS A 30 -6.51 -3.45 25.87
C LYS A 30 -6.30 -4.65 24.96
N TRP A 31 -7.38 -5.18 24.39
CA TRP A 31 -7.32 -6.24 23.40
C TRP A 31 -6.53 -5.80 22.16
N ALA A 32 -6.85 -4.63 21.59
CA ALA A 32 -6.16 -4.10 20.41
C ALA A 32 -4.67 -3.87 20.67
N LYS A 33 -4.28 -3.44 21.88
CA LYS A 33 -2.86 -3.35 22.27
C LYS A 33 -2.17 -4.69 22.17
N LYS A 34 -2.78 -5.73 22.76
CA LYS A 34 -2.24 -7.09 22.80
C LYS A 34 -2.17 -7.71 21.41
N GLU A 35 -3.28 -7.67 20.67
CA GLU A 35 -3.43 -8.28 19.36
C GLU A 35 -2.48 -7.66 18.32
N PHE A 36 -2.46 -6.33 18.24
CA PHE A 36 -1.68 -5.63 17.21
C PHE A 36 -0.25 -5.32 17.66
N ARG A 37 0.13 -5.71 18.88
CA ARG A 37 1.43 -5.43 19.52
C ARG A 37 1.75 -3.92 19.48
N LEU A 38 0.80 -3.10 19.91
CA LEU A 38 0.96 -1.65 20.00
C LEU A 38 1.77 -1.28 21.25
N ARG A 39 2.51 -0.18 21.17
CA ARG A 39 3.21 0.39 22.35
C ARG A 39 2.21 0.73 23.45
N ASP A 40 1.16 1.46 23.07
CA ASP A 40 0.14 1.98 23.97
C ASP A 40 -1.26 1.54 23.53
N PRO A 41 -2.21 1.39 24.47
CA PRO A 41 -3.60 1.17 24.12
C PRO A 41 -4.15 2.34 23.29
N PRO A 42 -5.00 2.09 22.28
CA PRO A 42 -5.72 3.15 21.61
C PRO A 42 -6.54 3.96 22.62
N ALA A 43 -6.50 5.28 22.51
CA ALA A 43 -7.34 6.14 23.35
C ALA A 43 -8.83 5.92 23.08
N ARG A 44 -9.69 6.33 24.04
CA ARG A 44 -11.15 6.16 23.96
C ARG A 44 -11.75 6.80 22.71
N ASN A 45 -11.37 8.05 22.40
CA ASN A 45 -11.92 8.81 21.28
C ASN A 45 -11.67 8.12 19.93
N PRO A 46 -10.43 7.68 19.59
CA PRO A 46 -10.17 6.86 18.41
C PRO A 46 -11.05 5.61 18.28
N ILE A 47 -11.32 4.89 19.38
CA ILE A 47 -12.17 3.69 19.32
C ILE A 47 -13.62 4.08 19.01
N SER A 48 -14.15 5.08 19.71
CA SER A 48 -15.50 5.59 19.45
C SER A 48 -15.67 6.07 18.00
N ASP A 49 -14.71 6.86 17.49
CA ASP A 49 -14.70 7.34 16.12
C ASP A 49 -14.59 6.20 15.10
N LEU A 50 -13.84 5.14 15.42
CA LEU A 50 -13.72 3.97 14.57
C LEU A 50 -15.05 3.23 14.42
N LEU A 51 -15.71 3.00 15.56
CA LEU A 51 -16.98 2.28 15.61
C LEU A 51 -18.10 3.08 14.94
N ARG A 52 -18.14 4.41 15.14
CA ARG A 52 -19.09 5.29 14.45
C ARG A 52 -18.91 5.29 12.93
N ASN A 53 -17.66 5.20 12.46
CA ASN A 53 -17.33 5.18 11.04
C ASN A 53 -17.15 3.76 10.47
N ALA A 54 -17.61 2.72 11.16
CA ALA A 54 -17.36 1.33 10.80
C ALA A 54 -17.81 0.99 9.38
N GLY A 55 -19.01 1.44 8.99
CA GLY A 55 -19.54 1.23 7.64
C GLY A 55 -18.68 1.83 6.53
N THR A 56 -18.02 2.95 6.79
CA THR A 56 -17.09 3.57 5.83
C THR A 56 -15.76 2.82 5.77
N ILE A 57 -15.23 2.39 6.92
CA ILE A 57 -13.93 1.71 7.02
C ILE A 57 -13.96 0.30 6.43
N MET A 58 -15.10 -0.39 6.53
CA MET A 58 -15.28 -1.74 6.00
C MET A 58 -15.39 -1.77 4.47
N LYS A 59 -15.74 -0.66 3.82
CA LYS A 59 -15.78 -0.57 2.35
C LYS A 59 -14.37 -0.70 1.76
N GLU A 60 -14.27 -1.36 0.61
CA GLU A 60 -13.00 -1.49 -0.13
C GLU A 60 -12.44 -0.14 -0.58
N ALA A 61 -13.32 0.80 -0.92
CA ALA A 61 -12.95 2.17 -1.31
C ALA A 61 -12.20 2.95 -0.22
N TYR A 62 -12.29 2.54 1.05
CA TYR A 62 -11.51 3.14 2.14
C TYR A 62 -10.01 2.84 2.00
N GLY A 63 -9.63 1.90 1.14
CA GLY A 63 -8.28 1.45 0.92
C GLY A 63 -8.01 0.10 1.56
N GLN A 64 -6.84 -0.45 1.24
CA GLN A 64 -6.44 -1.78 1.65
C GLN A 64 -5.07 -1.74 2.35
N GLY A 65 -4.85 -2.71 3.25
CA GLY A 65 -3.53 -3.14 3.67
C GLY A 65 -2.92 -2.41 4.87
N LYS A 66 -1.58 -2.44 4.89
CA LYS A 66 -0.70 -2.01 5.99
C LYS A 66 -0.66 -0.49 6.23
N ARG A 67 -1.48 0.30 5.53
CA ARG A 67 -1.48 1.77 5.64
C ARG A 67 -2.23 2.23 6.89
N ARG A 68 -1.81 3.34 7.49
CA ARG A 68 -2.53 4.00 8.60
C ARG A 68 -3.76 4.77 8.12
N LYS A 69 -3.69 5.39 6.93
CA LYS A 69 -4.72 6.26 6.36
C LYS A 69 -5.09 5.80 4.94
N PRO A 70 -6.36 5.98 4.54
CA PRO A 70 -6.79 5.81 3.15
C PRO A 70 -5.89 6.56 2.18
N LEU A 71 -5.65 5.98 1.00
CA LEU A 71 -4.95 6.69 -0.07
C LEU A 71 -5.95 7.63 -0.76
N LYS A 72 -5.67 8.94 -0.72
CA LYS A 72 -6.37 9.91 -1.56
C LYS A 72 -5.66 10.01 -2.89
N VAL A 73 -6.18 9.33 -3.91
CA VAL A 73 -5.64 9.43 -5.27
C VAL A 73 -6.05 10.77 -5.86
N LYS A 74 -5.07 11.63 -6.20
CA LYS A 74 -5.34 12.97 -6.77
C LYS A 74 -5.84 12.91 -8.22
N ALA A 75 -5.37 11.93 -9.00
CA ALA A 75 -5.70 11.76 -10.41
C ALA A 75 -6.20 10.32 -10.68
N PRO A 76 -7.47 10.01 -10.39
CA PRO A 76 -8.01 8.66 -10.54
C PRO A 76 -7.99 8.17 -11.99
N ALA A 77 -8.22 9.06 -12.96
CA ALA A 77 -8.13 8.74 -14.39
C ALA A 77 -6.72 8.29 -14.80
N LEU A 78 -5.69 8.94 -14.25
CA LEU A 78 -4.30 8.55 -14.53
C LEU A 78 -3.98 7.17 -13.94
N LYS A 79 -4.43 6.89 -12.72
CA LYS A 79 -4.27 5.56 -12.09
C LYS A 79 -4.89 4.45 -12.95
N ARG A 80 -6.12 4.65 -13.42
CA ARG A 80 -6.79 3.68 -14.30
C ARG A 80 -6.03 3.47 -15.61
N ARG A 81 -5.62 4.55 -16.28
CA ARG A 81 -4.82 4.46 -17.52
C ARG A 81 -3.49 3.73 -17.30
N LEU A 82 -2.87 3.91 -16.14
CA LEU A 82 -1.64 3.20 -15.78
C LEU A 82 -1.89 1.71 -15.53
N GLU A 83 -2.98 1.37 -14.83
CA GLU A 83 -3.39 -0.02 -14.61
C GLU A 83 -3.68 -0.74 -15.94
N ASP A 84 -4.46 -0.11 -16.83
CA ASP A 84 -4.75 -0.64 -18.17
C ASP A 84 -3.46 -0.82 -19.01
N TRP A 85 -2.48 0.07 -18.83
CA TRP A 85 -1.20 -0.03 -19.52
C TRP A 85 -0.34 -1.17 -18.97
N ILE A 86 -0.30 -1.36 -17.64
CA ILE A 86 0.40 -2.47 -17.00
C ILE A 86 -0.20 -3.81 -17.44
N GLU A 87 -1.53 -3.93 -17.43
CA GLU A 87 -2.21 -5.17 -17.86
C GLU A 87 -1.87 -5.52 -19.31
N LYS A 88 -1.86 -4.52 -20.21
CA LYS A 88 -1.43 -4.71 -21.60
C LYS A 88 0.04 -5.08 -21.73
N ALA A 89 0.91 -4.56 -20.87
CA ALA A 89 2.32 -4.91 -20.84
C ALA A 89 2.52 -6.35 -20.37
N GLU A 90 1.82 -6.76 -19.31
CA GLU A 90 1.85 -8.13 -18.78
C GLU A 90 1.33 -9.15 -19.80
N GLN A 91 0.24 -8.84 -20.52
CA GLN A 91 -0.27 -9.67 -21.62
C GLN A 91 0.73 -9.86 -22.76
N ARG A 92 1.65 -8.91 -22.96
CA ARG A 92 2.73 -9.00 -23.94
C ARG A 92 3.97 -9.73 -23.40
N GLY A 93 3.89 -10.31 -22.20
CA GLY A 93 5.01 -10.97 -21.52
C GLY A 93 6.03 -10.00 -20.95
N LEU A 94 5.76 -8.69 -20.96
CA LEU A 94 6.62 -7.68 -20.37
C LEU A 94 6.26 -7.53 -18.90
N SER A 95 6.84 -8.38 -18.06
CA SER A 95 6.84 -8.12 -16.62
C SER A 95 7.60 -6.81 -16.35
N PHE A 96 7.26 -6.10 -15.27
CA PHE A 96 7.96 -4.88 -14.86
C PHE A 96 9.50 -5.07 -14.77
N ALA A 97 9.95 -6.27 -14.44
CA ALA A 97 11.37 -6.64 -14.45
C ALA A 97 11.99 -6.61 -15.86
N ILE A 98 11.26 -7.06 -16.88
CA ILE A 98 11.71 -7.01 -18.28
C ILE A 98 11.71 -5.58 -18.80
N VAL A 99 10.72 -4.76 -18.42
CA VAL A 99 10.70 -3.33 -18.79
C VAL A 99 11.87 -2.57 -18.16
N GLN A 100 12.18 -2.83 -16.88
CA GLN A 100 13.37 -2.27 -16.23
C GLN A 100 14.68 -2.79 -16.83
N ASP A 101 14.74 -4.06 -17.24
CA ASP A 101 15.91 -4.63 -17.91
C ASP A 101 16.10 -4.01 -19.31
N MET A 102 15.01 -3.80 -20.06
CA MET A 102 15.04 -3.12 -21.36
C MET A 102 15.46 -1.65 -21.22
N GLU A 103 14.96 -0.93 -20.23
CA GLU A 103 15.36 0.45 -19.96
C GLU A 103 16.85 0.54 -19.57
N LYS A 104 17.32 -0.35 -18.70
CA LYS A 104 18.76 -0.45 -18.34
C LYS A 104 19.63 -0.81 -19.55
N ARG A 105 19.21 -1.76 -20.40
CA ARG A 105 19.94 -2.12 -21.64
C ARG A 105 19.95 -0.99 -22.65
N ALA A 106 18.87 -0.22 -22.76
CA ALA A 106 18.80 0.96 -23.62
C ALA A 106 19.74 2.07 -23.15
N GLN A 107 19.86 2.28 -21.83
CA GLN A 107 20.83 3.22 -21.24
C GLN A 107 22.28 2.72 -21.29
N LEU A 108 22.49 1.41 -21.44
CA LEU A 108 23.81 0.80 -21.65
C LEU A 108 24.17 0.61 -23.14
N SER A 109 23.34 1.10 -24.09
CA SER A 109 23.70 0.96 -25.52
C SER A 109 24.98 1.78 -25.82
N PRO A 110 26.00 1.17 -26.47
CA PRO A 110 27.34 1.73 -26.52
C PRO A 110 27.44 2.83 -27.58
N THR A 111 27.20 4.08 -27.18
CA THR A 111 27.78 5.24 -27.88
C THR A 111 29.31 5.34 -27.70
N SER A 112 29.96 4.36 -27.03
CA SER A 112 31.41 4.32 -26.86
C SER A 112 32.17 3.51 -27.93
N CYS A 113 31.51 2.70 -28.77
CA CYS A 113 32.21 1.93 -29.82
C CYS A 113 32.71 2.79 -30.99
N ALA A 114 32.29 4.04 -31.12
CA ALA A 114 32.77 4.94 -32.18
C ALA A 114 34.22 5.44 -31.97
N LYS A 115 34.82 5.26 -30.78
CA LYS A 115 36.18 5.78 -30.50
C LYS A 115 37.30 4.73 -30.60
N ALA A 116 36.98 3.43 -30.63
CA ALA A 116 37.98 2.37 -30.76
C ALA A 116 38.33 2.04 -32.24
N ALA A 117 37.44 2.33 -33.19
CA ALA A 117 37.69 2.08 -34.61
C ALA A 117 38.53 3.14 -35.32
N MET A 118 38.70 4.34 -34.74
CA MET A 118 39.45 5.45 -35.37
C MET A 118 40.94 5.56 -34.97
N LEU A 119 41.43 4.68 -34.08
CA LEU A 119 42.83 4.71 -33.63
C LEU A 119 43.67 3.50 -34.08
N SER A 120 43.10 2.59 -34.88
CA SER A 120 43.84 1.43 -35.43
C SER A 120 44.19 1.56 -36.92
N THR A 121 43.97 2.72 -37.51
CA THR A 121 44.48 3.07 -38.86
C THR A 121 45.30 4.34 -38.76
N LYS A 122 46.53 4.19 -38.27
CA LYS A 122 47.70 5.02 -38.60
C LYS A 122 48.95 4.33 -38.12
#